data_AF-A0A1I2YRJ2-F1
#
_entry.id   AF-A0A1I2YRJ2-F1
#
_cell.length_a   1.000
_cell.length_b   1.000
_cell.length_c   1.000
_cell.angle_alpha   90.00
_cell.angle_beta   90.00
_cell.angle_gamma   90.00
#
_symmetry.space_group_name_H-M   'P 1'
#
loop_
_entity.id
_entity.type
_entity.pdbx_description
1 polymer ?
#
loop_
_entity_poly.entity_id
_entity_poly.type
_entity_poly.pdbx_seq_one_letter_code
_entity_poly.pdbx_strand_id
1 'polypeptide(L)'
;MLRKTLLYFAAVLLVQHYTFAQQTPDYTKVYHPLINQAELLVVDREYEQALDVYKQAFAAVPSPFARDYYNAAMSALELQDRKKTFHYLDKLVLKGVSLEYLERRPALDSLRTTKHWKKFAKKYPKRRQKYEQHLNKELRADLDELYARDQYFRQAKGGLRVHRDTIRAIEGANTKLLLGWIEEYGYPGEDLIGLADTLELLPRFTIVIERQTKARDGHDFTEVLTQAVQQGRLAPYAAAYLLDQQAGANRHGSRAYAKIVCSKCADDDEFDGLDDYMPMRLSRKEEERVDERRKELGLEPLELYKYKIVHIGDANRERFILSYPWSVVNYRVPSKEAARVMLEKFTEK
;
A
#
# COMPACT_ATOMS: atom_id res chain seq x y z
N MET A 1 -73.66 -21.34 -22.97
CA MET A 1 -73.40 -19.95 -22.56
C MET A 1 -72.42 -19.98 -21.39
N LEU A 2 -71.37 -19.13 -21.44
CA LEU A 2 -70.36 -18.82 -20.40
C LEU A 2 -69.49 -20.02 -19.94
N ARG A 3 -68.20 -20.17 -20.25
CA ARG A 3 -67.04 -19.26 -20.39
C ARG A 3 -66.77 -18.39 -19.15
N LYS A 4 -65.55 -18.57 -18.59
CA LYS A 4 -64.92 -17.88 -17.44
C LYS A 4 -65.44 -18.46 -16.12
N THR A 5 -64.64 -19.03 -15.21
CA THR A 5 -63.43 -18.46 -14.60
C THR A 5 -62.79 -19.57 -13.77
N LEU A 6 -61.56 -20.01 -14.07
CA LEU A 6 -60.64 -20.58 -13.07
C LEU A 6 -59.21 -20.63 -13.65
N LEU A 7 -58.81 -19.54 -14.31
CA LEU A 7 -57.41 -19.20 -14.53
C LEU A 7 -57.02 -18.40 -13.29
N TYR A 8 -56.37 -19.01 -12.31
CA TYR A 8 -55.47 -18.40 -11.32
C TYR A 8 -55.00 -19.49 -10.33
N PHE A 9 -54.25 -20.48 -10.83
CA PHE A 9 -53.42 -21.36 -9.99
C PHE A 9 -52.01 -21.47 -10.59
N ALA A 10 -51.51 -20.34 -11.08
CA ALA A 10 -50.17 -20.18 -11.62
C ALA A 10 -49.64 -18.81 -11.21
N ALA A 11 -49.35 -18.61 -9.93
CA ALA A 11 -48.52 -17.52 -9.45
C ALA A 11 -48.10 -17.78 -8.00
N VAL A 12 -46.82 -17.55 -7.73
CA VAL A 12 -46.20 -17.47 -6.40
C VAL A 12 -45.83 -18.82 -5.76
N LEU A 13 -45.05 -19.62 -6.49
CA LEU A 13 -43.89 -20.27 -5.85
C LEU A 13 -42.88 -19.15 -5.60
N LEU A 14 -42.93 -18.58 -4.39
CA LEU A 14 -41.87 -17.75 -3.82
C LEU A 14 -40.60 -18.59 -3.76
N VAL A 15 -39.83 -18.59 -4.85
CA VAL A 15 -38.41 -18.91 -4.77
C VAL A 15 -37.82 -17.80 -3.92
N GLN A 16 -37.66 -18.09 -2.62
CA GLN A 16 -36.79 -17.33 -1.75
C GLN A 16 -35.39 -17.45 -2.35
N HIS A 17 -35.04 -16.52 -3.23
CA HIS A 17 -33.66 -16.20 -3.51
C HIS A 17 -33.10 -15.64 -2.21
N TYR A 18 -32.60 -16.53 -1.35
CA TYR A 18 -31.54 -16.20 -0.44
C TYR A 18 -30.37 -15.78 -1.33
N THR A 19 -30.35 -14.51 -1.72
CA THR A 19 -29.11 -13.84 -2.03
C THR A 19 -28.31 -13.94 -0.74
N PHE A 20 -27.47 -14.98 -0.63
CA PHE A 20 -26.28 -14.87 0.18
C PHE A 20 -25.57 -13.65 -0.38
N ALA A 21 -25.81 -12.48 0.21
CA ALA A 21 -24.88 -11.39 0.13
C ALA A 21 -23.60 -11.99 0.70
N GLN A 22 -22.72 -12.43 -0.20
CA GLN A 22 -21.43 -12.99 0.17
C GLN A 22 -20.75 -11.86 0.93
N GLN A 23 -20.71 -11.97 2.26
CA GLN A 23 -20.09 -10.95 3.09
C GLN A 23 -18.70 -10.70 2.51
N THR A 24 -18.40 -9.44 2.20
CA THR A 24 -17.07 -9.07 1.73
C THR A 24 -16.07 -9.62 2.74
N PRO A 25 -15.08 -10.42 2.31
CA PRO A 25 -14.13 -11.01 3.23
C PRO A 25 -13.39 -9.91 3.99
N ASP A 26 -13.21 -10.09 5.30
CA ASP A 26 -12.39 -9.18 6.09
C ASP A 26 -10.91 -9.45 5.78
N TYR A 27 -10.31 -8.54 5.02
CA TYR A 27 -8.91 -8.64 4.57
C TYR A 27 -7.94 -8.73 5.75
N THR A 28 -8.27 -8.13 6.91
CA THR A 28 -7.42 -8.21 8.13
C THR A 28 -7.34 -9.61 8.70
N LYS A 29 -8.28 -10.49 8.35
CA LYS A 29 -8.36 -11.87 8.86
C LYS A 29 -7.90 -12.90 7.85
N VAL A 30 -8.31 -12.74 6.59
CA VAL A 30 -8.14 -13.81 5.59
C VAL A 30 -7.07 -13.53 4.54
N TYR A 31 -6.58 -12.28 4.44
CA TYR A 31 -5.65 -11.87 3.40
C TYR A 31 -4.30 -11.42 3.95
N HIS A 32 -4.28 -10.36 4.75
CA HIS A 32 -3.03 -9.77 5.25
C HIS A 32 -2.16 -10.74 6.06
N PRO A 33 -2.71 -11.65 6.89
CA PRO A 33 -1.90 -12.67 7.56
C PRO A 33 -1.18 -13.60 6.59
N LEU A 34 -1.85 -14.02 5.50
CA LEU A 34 -1.25 -14.87 4.46
C LEU A 34 -0.19 -14.10 3.66
N ILE A 35 -0.42 -12.82 3.35
CA ILE A 35 0.60 -11.98 2.73
C ILE A 35 1.85 -11.89 3.60
N ASN A 36 1.70 -11.63 4.90
CA ASN A 36 2.84 -11.59 5.81
C ASN A 36 3.60 -12.92 5.85
N GLN A 37 2.88 -14.05 5.87
CA GLN A 37 3.50 -15.38 5.80
C GLN A 37 4.27 -15.59 4.49
N ALA A 38 3.69 -15.22 3.34
CA ALA A 38 4.37 -15.32 2.05
C ALA A 38 5.63 -14.44 1.98
N GLU A 39 5.58 -13.24 2.56
CA GLU A 39 6.73 -12.33 2.63
C GLU A 39 7.86 -12.87 3.51
N LEU A 40 7.53 -13.55 4.63
CA LEU A 40 8.54 -14.25 5.45
C LEU A 40 9.20 -15.40 4.68
N LEU A 41 8.42 -16.19 3.94
CA LEU A 41 8.96 -17.24 3.08
C LEU A 41 9.86 -16.68 1.97
N VAL A 42 9.56 -15.48 1.45
CA VAL A 42 10.45 -14.77 0.51
C VAL A 42 11.78 -14.40 1.17
N VAL A 43 11.75 -13.93 2.42
CA VAL A 43 12.95 -13.62 3.20
C VAL A 43 13.81 -14.86 3.39
N ASP A 44 13.17 -16.00 3.68
CA ASP A 44 13.83 -17.30 3.85
C ASP A 44 14.17 -18.00 2.52
N ARG A 45 13.88 -17.35 1.37
CA ARG A 45 14.11 -17.83 0.00
C ARG A 45 13.33 -19.10 -0.36
N GLU A 46 12.26 -19.39 0.37
CA GLU A 46 11.30 -20.46 0.15
C GLU A 46 10.26 -20.03 -0.90
N TYR A 47 10.71 -19.77 -2.13
CA TYR A 47 9.87 -19.14 -3.16
C TYR A 47 8.69 -20.00 -3.63
N GLU A 48 8.83 -21.33 -3.61
CA GLU A 48 7.74 -22.23 -3.98
C GLU A 48 6.62 -22.20 -2.93
N GLN A 49 6.97 -22.33 -1.65
CA GLN A 49 6.02 -22.16 -0.55
C GLN A 49 5.40 -20.76 -0.56
N ALA A 50 6.20 -19.71 -0.79
CA ALA A 50 5.70 -18.34 -0.87
C ALA A 50 4.63 -18.20 -1.95
N LEU A 51 4.82 -18.79 -3.13
CA LEU A 51 3.81 -18.77 -4.20
C LEU A 51 2.52 -19.49 -3.84
N ASP A 52 2.62 -20.61 -3.11
CA ASP A 52 1.43 -21.34 -2.65
C ASP A 52 0.65 -20.53 -1.62
N VAL A 53 1.34 -19.82 -0.72
CA VAL A 53 0.71 -18.92 0.25
C VAL A 53 0.11 -17.69 -0.44
N TYR A 54 0.82 -17.06 -1.40
CA TYR A 54 0.25 -15.98 -2.22
C TYR A 54 -1.01 -16.43 -2.95
N LYS A 55 -1.00 -17.63 -3.54
CA LYS A 55 -2.17 -18.18 -4.23
C LYS A 55 -3.34 -18.37 -3.27
N GLN A 56 -3.11 -18.83 -2.05
CA GLN A 56 -4.15 -18.93 -1.02
C GLN A 56 -4.70 -17.55 -0.66
N ALA A 57 -3.84 -16.56 -0.41
CA ALA A 57 -4.26 -15.19 -0.14
C ALA A 57 -5.11 -14.62 -1.28
N PHE A 58 -4.66 -14.82 -2.52
CA PHE A 58 -5.35 -14.30 -3.70
C PHE A 58 -6.70 -14.97 -3.96
N ALA A 59 -6.90 -16.20 -3.50
CA ALA A 59 -8.17 -16.90 -3.59
C ALA A 59 -9.14 -16.53 -2.46
N ALA A 60 -8.64 -15.99 -1.34
CA ALA A 60 -9.44 -15.64 -0.17
C ALA A 60 -10.22 -14.32 -0.35
N VAL A 61 -9.89 -13.51 -1.36
CA VAL A 61 -10.46 -12.18 -1.56
C VAL A 61 -10.82 -11.92 -3.03
N PRO A 62 -11.81 -11.05 -3.30
CA PRO A 62 -12.18 -10.71 -4.68
C PRO A 62 -11.05 -9.98 -5.41
N SER A 63 -10.22 -9.23 -4.68
CA SER A 63 -9.21 -8.40 -5.29
C SER A 63 -7.94 -8.21 -4.43
N PRO A 64 -6.85 -8.91 -4.78
CA PRO A 64 -5.53 -8.75 -4.16
C PRO A 64 -4.83 -7.45 -4.54
N PHE A 65 -3.92 -6.97 -3.69
CA PHE A 65 -3.17 -5.75 -3.95
C PHE A 65 -2.13 -5.94 -5.06
N ALA A 66 -1.91 -4.90 -5.87
CA ALA A 66 -0.95 -4.95 -6.98
C ALA A 66 0.47 -5.26 -6.50
N ARG A 67 0.91 -4.69 -5.37
CA ARG A 67 2.25 -4.99 -4.84
C ARG A 67 2.42 -6.47 -4.53
N ASP A 68 1.38 -7.14 -4.04
CA ASP A 68 1.46 -8.55 -3.70
C ASP A 68 1.53 -9.42 -4.96
N TYR A 69 0.82 -9.04 -6.03
CA TYR A 69 1.02 -9.64 -7.35
C TYR A 69 2.44 -9.43 -7.87
N TYR A 70 3.05 -8.27 -7.63
CA TYR A 70 4.44 -8.03 -8.01
C TYR A 70 5.39 -8.97 -7.26
N ASN A 71 5.25 -9.07 -5.94
CA ASN A 71 6.09 -9.96 -5.14
C ASN A 71 5.89 -11.43 -5.54
N ALA A 72 4.66 -11.88 -5.83
CA ALA A 72 4.40 -13.21 -6.37
C ALA A 72 5.03 -13.42 -7.77
N ALA A 73 5.03 -12.40 -8.63
CA ALA A 73 5.72 -12.47 -9.92
C ALA A 73 7.24 -12.66 -9.74
N MET A 74 7.83 -12.01 -8.73
CA MET A 74 9.24 -12.13 -8.41
C MET A 74 9.59 -13.51 -7.85
N SER A 75 8.77 -14.07 -6.95
CA SER A 75 8.93 -15.46 -6.48
C SER A 75 8.87 -16.46 -7.63
N ALA A 76 7.92 -16.31 -8.57
CA ALA A 76 7.85 -17.16 -9.77
C ALA A 76 9.06 -16.98 -10.70
N LEU A 77 9.61 -15.78 -10.78
CA LEU A 77 10.80 -15.50 -11.57
C LEU A 77 12.04 -16.20 -11.01
N GLU A 78 12.20 -16.23 -9.68
CA GLU A 78 13.29 -16.97 -9.00
C GLU A 78 13.25 -18.46 -9.31
N LEU A 79 12.05 -19.04 -9.40
CA LEU A 79 11.83 -20.44 -9.79
C LEU A 79 11.93 -20.67 -11.30
N GLN A 80 12.20 -19.63 -12.09
CA GLN A 80 12.19 -19.66 -13.56
C GLN A 80 10.85 -20.11 -14.17
N ASP A 81 9.75 -20.04 -13.40
CA ASP A 81 8.40 -20.37 -13.83
C ASP A 81 7.80 -19.21 -14.63
N ARG A 82 8.24 -19.10 -15.88
CA ARG A 82 7.82 -18.04 -16.81
C ARG A 82 6.30 -17.96 -16.96
N LYS A 83 5.58 -19.08 -16.87
CA LYS A 83 4.12 -19.10 -17.00
C LYS A 83 3.48 -18.35 -15.83
N LYS A 84 3.89 -18.64 -14.60
CA LYS A 84 3.41 -17.92 -13.40
C LYS A 84 3.90 -16.47 -13.37
N THR A 85 5.15 -16.20 -13.75
CA THR A 85 5.67 -14.82 -13.81
C THR A 85 4.78 -13.95 -14.71
N PHE A 86 4.55 -14.36 -15.97
CA PHE A 86 3.71 -13.57 -16.88
C PHE A 86 2.22 -13.57 -16.49
N HIS A 87 1.74 -14.59 -15.79
CA HIS A 87 0.39 -14.58 -15.22
C HIS A 87 0.22 -13.44 -14.22
N TYR A 88 1.14 -13.29 -13.26
CA TYR A 88 1.08 -12.21 -12.27
C TYR A 88 1.41 -10.84 -12.86
N LEU A 89 2.32 -10.73 -13.84
CA LEU A 89 2.52 -9.48 -14.58
C LEU A 89 1.25 -9.05 -15.34
N ASP A 90 0.46 -10.00 -15.88
CA ASP A 90 -0.83 -9.68 -16.49
C ASP A 90 -1.83 -9.13 -15.46
N LYS A 91 -1.80 -9.63 -14.21
CA LYS A 91 -2.62 -9.10 -13.10
C LYS A 91 -2.23 -7.66 -12.73
N LEU A 92 -0.93 -7.33 -12.70
CA LEU A 92 -0.45 -5.96 -12.48
C LEU A 92 -0.96 -4.98 -13.53
N VAL A 93 -0.96 -5.36 -14.81
CA VAL A 93 -1.47 -4.50 -15.88
C VAL A 93 -2.96 -4.22 -15.69
N LEU A 94 -3.73 -5.19 -15.19
CA LEU A 94 -5.15 -5.03 -14.89
C LEU A 94 -5.41 -4.15 -13.65
N LYS A 95 -4.39 -3.86 -12.84
CA LYS A 95 -4.41 -2.89 -11.74
C LYS A 95 -3.97 -1.49 -12.16
N GLY A 96 -3.48 -1.33 -13.39
CA GLY A 96 -3.04 -0.04 -13.93
C GLY A 96 -1.52 0.15 -13.97
N VAL A 97 -0.71 -0.84 -13.62
CA VAL A 97 0.75 -0.74 -13.75
C VAL A 97 1.13 -0.67 -15.24
N SER A 98 1.96 0.30 -15.59
CA SER A 98 2.37 0.53 -16.98
C SER A 98 3.45 -0.42 -17.46
N LEU A 99 3.49 -0.65 -18.78
CA LEU A 99 4.60 -1.40 -19.40
C LEU A 99 5.94 -0.70 -19.17
N GLU A 100 5.97 0.64 -19.29
CA GLU A 100 7.17 1.44 -19.05
C GLU A 100 7.72 1.26 -17.64
N TYR A 101 6.84 1.24 -16.62
CA TYR A 101 7.25 0.96 -15.26
C TYR A 101 7.86 -0.43 -15.11
N LEU A 102 7.24 -1.46 -15.71
CA LEU A 102 7.75 -2.84 -15.68
C LEU A 102 9.09 -2.96 -16.42
N GLU A 103 9.28 -2.27 -17.54
CA GLU A 103 10.53 -2.26 -18.32
C GLU A 103 11.71 -1.62 -17.58
N ARG A 104 11.43 -0.76 -16.60
CA ARG A 104 12.43 -0.11 -15.74
C ARG A 104 12.79 -0.92 -14.50
N ARG A 105 12.17 -2.09 -14.25
CA ARG A 105 12.48 -2.93 -13.08
C ARG A 105 13.71 -3.79 -13.39
N PRO A 106 14.86 -3.60 -12.70
CA PRO A 106 16.06 -4.38 -12.97
C PRO A 106 15.84 -5.89 -12.83
N ALA A 107 14.99 -6.30 -11.86
CA ALA A 107 14.60 -7.69 -11.67
C ALA A 107 14.04 -8.37 -12.93
N LEU A 108 13.41 -7.60 -13.84
CA LEU A 108 12.78 -8.12 -15.05
C LEU A 108 13.70 -8.08 -16.29
N ASP A 109 14.92 -7.57 -16.18
CA ASP A 109 15.82 -7.38 -17.33
C ASP A 109 16.11 -8.68 -18.08
N SER A 110 16.27 -9.78 -17.34
CA SER A 110 16.49 -11.13 -17.91
C SER A 110 15.34 -11.59 -18.81
N LEU A 111 14.13 -11.05 -18.65
CA LEU A 111 12.98 -11.40 -19.48
C LEU A 111 12.89 -10.56 -20.75
N ARG A 112 13.41 -9.33 -20.76
CA ARG A 112 13.17 -8.32 -21.81
C ARG A 112 13.56 -8.77 -23.21
N THR A 113 14.62 -9.58 -23.32
CA THR A 113 15.12 -10.10 -24.61
C THR A 113 14.36 -11.34 -25.09
N THR A 114 13.51 -11.94 -24.25
CA THR A 114 12.83 -13.20 -24.55
C THR A 114 11.64 -13.02 -25.50
N LYS A 115 11.31 -14.07 -26.27
CA LYS A 115 10.09 -14.11 -27.09
C LYS A 115 8.81 -13.93 -26.26
N HIS A 116 8.81 -14.39 -25.00
CA HIS A 116 7.67 -14.26 -24.09
C HIS A 116 7.41 -12.81 -23.71
N TRP A 117 8.46 -12.03 -23.41
CA TRP A 117 8.34 -10.60 -23.15
C TRP A 117 7.80 -9.84 -24.37
N LYS A 118 8.34 -10.10 -25.56
CA LYS A 118 7.83 -9.49 -26.80
C LYS A 118 6.34 -9.77 -27.00
N LYS A 119 5.88 -10.99 -26.70
CA LYS A 119 4.45 -11.36 -26.73
C LYS A 119 3.65 -10.66 -25.64
N PHE A 120 4.21 -10.51 -24.45
CA PHE A 120 3.61 -9.74 -23.35
C PHE A 120 3.46 -8.27 -23.77
N ALA A 121 4.53 -7.57 -24.14
CA ALA A 121 4.50 -6.18 -24.58
C ALA A 121 3.50 -5.96 -25.74
N LYS A 122 3.48 -6.83 -26.76
CA LYS A 122 2.51 -6.76 -27.86
C LYS A 122 1.04 -6.84 -27.41
N LYS A 123 0.75 -7.60 -26.33
CA LYS A 123 -0.60 -7.74 -25.77
C LYS A 123 -0.96 -6.67 -24.76
N TYR A 124 0.00 -5.87 -24.30
CA TYR A 124 -0.21 -4.84 -23.28
C TYR A 124 -1.34 -3.86 -23.64
N PRO A 125 -1.41 -3.26 -24.85
CA PRO A 125 -2.46 -2.29 -25.17
C PRO A 125 -3.88 -2.83 -24.96
N LYS A 126 -4.11 -4.10 -25.33
CA LYS A 126 -5.41 -4.76 -25.12
C LYS A 126 -5.74 -4.97 -23.65
N ARG A 127 -4.74 -5.29 -22.81
CA ARG A 127 -4.95 -5.45 -21.36
C ARG A 127 -5.13 -4.10 -20.67
N ARG A 128 -4.40 -3.07 -21.13
CA ARG A 128 -4.55 -1.69 -20.66
C ARG A 128 -5.94 -1.14 -20.95
N GLN A 129 -6.47 -1.40 -22.15
CA GLN A 129 -7.84 -1.04 -22.50
C GLN A 129 -8.86 -1.69 -21.55
N LYS A 130 -8.66 -2.96 -21.16
CA LYS A 130 -9.52 -3.63 -20.18
C LYS A 130 -9.47 -2.95 -18.82
N TYR A 131 -8.28 -2.65 -18.32
CA TYR A 131 -8.13 -1.88 -17.08
C TYR A 131 -8.89 -0.54 -17.17
N GLU A 132 -8.68 0.21 -18.24
CA GLU A 132 -9.30 1.52 -18.45
C GLU A 132 -10.83 1.48 -18.56
N GLN A 133 -11.44 0.35 -18.92
CA GLN A 133 -12.90 0.20 -18.98
C GLN A 133 -13.54 -0.06 -17.61
N HIS A 134 -12.79 -0.55 -16.63
CA HIS A 134 -13.32 -0.86 -15.28
C HIS A 134 -13.07 0.27 -14.28
N LEU A 135 -12.15 1.17 -14.60
CA LEU A 135 -11.72 2.28 -13.77
C LEU A 135 -12.77 3.40 -13.72
N ASN A 136 -13.10 3.90 -12.52
CA ASN A 136 -13.79 5.19 -12.38
C ASN A 136 -12.81 6.35 -12.65
N LYS A 137 -12.69 6.74 -13.93
CA LYS A 137 -11.77 7.78 -14.38
C LYS A 137 -12.16 9.18 -13.93
N GLU A 138 -13.46 9.45 -13.81
CA GLU A 138 -13.99 10.74 -13.39
C GLU A 138 -13.64 10.99 -11.92
N LEU A 139 -13.96 10.03 -11.04
CA LEU A 139 -13.59 10.10 -9.63
C LEU A 139 -12.06 10.22 -9.45
N ARG A 140 -11.28 9.50 -10.24
CA ARG A 140 -9.82 9.63 -10.22
C ARG A 140 -9.36 11.06 -10.54
N ALA A 141 -9.92 11.67 -11.58
CA ALA A 141 -9.59 13.04 -11.97
C ALA A 141 -9.99 14.05 -10.87
N ASP A 142 -11.16 13.87 -10.25
CA ASP A 142 -11.64 14.69 -9.14
C ASP A 142 -10.72 14.59 -7.91
N LEU A 143 -10.23 13.38 -7.61
CA LEU A 143 -9.27 13.14 -6.52
C LEU A 143 -7.89 13.76 -6.81
N ASP A 144 -7.42 13.73 -8.07
CA ASP A 144 -6.20 14.42 -8.49
C ASP A 144 -6.34 15.94 -8.36
N GLU A 145 -7.55 16.50 -8.57
CA GLU A 145 -7.84 17.91 -8.34
C GLU A 145 -7.68 18.31 -6.86
N LEU A 146 -8.03 17.44 -5.90
CA LEU A 146 -7.82 17.72 -4.47
C LEU A 146 -6.34 18.01 -4.16
N TYR A 147 -5.44 17.21 -4.75
CA TYR A 147 -4.00 17.42 -4.61
C TYR A 147 -3.57 18.74 -5.27
N ALA A 148 -4.02 19.02 -6.50
CA ALA A 148 -3.69 20.25 -7.20
C ALA A 148 -4.13 21.49 -6.39
N ARG A 149 -5.33 21.46 -5.81
CA ARG A 149 -5.88 22.52 -4.95
C ARG A 149 -5.06 22.72 -3.67
N ASP A 150 -4.68 21.64 -2.97
CA ASP A 150 -3.83 21.74 -1.76
C ASP A 150 -2.46 22.37 -2.09
N GLN A 151 -1.88 22.00 -3.23
CA GLN A 151 -0.53 22.43 -3.59
C GLN A 151 -0.45 23.85 -4.15
N TYR A 152 -1.47 24.31 -4.89
CA TYR A 152 -1.42 25.59 -5.62
C TYR A 152 -0.96 26.77 -4.76
N PHE A 153 -1.68 27.07 -3.66
CA PHE A 153 -1.32 28.21 -2.80
C PHE A 153 -0.13 27.95 -1.88
N ARG A 154 0.25 26.68 -1.68
CA ARG A 154 1.48 26.34 -0.93
C ARG A 154 2.73 26.64 -1.75
N GLN A 155 2.66 26.45 -3.07
CA GLN A 155 3.74 26.68 -4.02
C GLN A 155 3.73 28.11 -4.59
N ALA A 156 2.61 28.84 -4.43
CA ALA A 156 2.51 30.25 -4.79
C ALA A 156 3.50 31.13 -3.98
N LYS A 157 3.80 32.32 -4.51
CA LYS A 157 4.74 33.27 -3.89
C LYS A 157 4.31 33.62 -2.46
N GLY A 158 5.14 33.27 -1.50
CA GLY A 158 4.89 33.50 -0.07
C GLY A 158 4.19 32.34 0.65
N GLY A 159 3.67 31.36 -0.09
CA GLY A 159 3.20 30.07 0.42
C GLY A 159 2.29 30.18 1.64
N LEU A 160 2.52 29.32 2.62
CA LEU A 160 1.74 29.28 3.86
C LEU A 160 1.76 30.61 4.64
N ARG A 161 2.83 31.40 4.54
CA ARG A 161 2.94 32.68 5.26
C ARG A 161 1.96 33.72 4.74
N VAL A 162 1.70 33.73 3.43
CA VAL A 162 0.81 34.71 2.77
C VAL A 162 -0.60 34.17 2.59
N HIS A 163 -0.75 32.88 2.27
CA HIS A 163 -2.02 32.28 1.87
C HIS A 163 -2.64 31.39 2.95
N ARG A 164 -2.29 31.59 4.23
CA ARG A 164 -2.71 30.72 5.34
C ARG A 164 -4.22 30.47 5.38
N ASP A 165 -5.02 31.53 5.28
CA ASP A 165 -6.47 31.43 5.42
C ASP A 165 -7.10 30.74 4.21
N THR A 166 -6.60 31.04 3.01
CA THR A 166 -7.01 30.36 1.76
C THR A 166 -6.66 28.86 1.81
N ILE A 167 -5.46 28.51 2.25
CA ILE A 167 -5.04 27.11 2.40
C ILE A 167 -5.95 26.38 3.39
N ARG A 168 -6.28 27.00 4.53
CA ARG A 168 -7.20 26.42 5.52
C ARG A 168 -8.61 26.22 4.97
N ALA A 169 -9.13 27.19 4.19
CA ALA A 169 -10.42 27.07 3.54
C ALA A 169 -10.42 25.90 2.52
N ILE A 170 -9.34 25.75 1.74
CA ILE A 170 -9.17 24.65 0.79
C ILE A 170 -9.08 23.30 1.52
N GLU A 171 -8.29 23.19 2.59
CA GLU A 171 -8.19 21.96 3.38
C GLU A 171 -9.57 21.52 3.89
N GLY A 172 -10.38 22.45 4.42
CA GLY A 172 -11.73 22.17 4.86
C GLY A 172 -12.67 21.74 3.73
N ALA A 173 -12.62 22.43 2.58
CA ALA A 173 -13.43 22.08 1.41
C ALA A 173 -13.04 20.71 0.83
N ASN A 174 -11.73 20.43 0.70
CA ASN A 174 -11.23 19.16 0.19
C ASN A 174 -11.60 17.99 1.12
N THR A 175 -11.55 18.20 2.44
CA THR A 175 -11.98 17.18 3.41
C THR A 175 -13.44 16.82 3.23
N LYS A 176 -14.32 17.81 3.03
CA LYS A 176 -15.76 17.57 2.79
C LYS A 176 -16.00 16.83 1.47
N LEU A 177 -15.32 17.21 0.40
CA LEU A 177 -15.43 16.53 -0.90
C LEU A 177 -14.96 15.07 -0.80
N LEU A 178 -13.80 14.84 -0.20
CA LEU A 178 -13.27 13.49 -0.03
C LEU A 178 -14.21 12.60 0.79
N LEU A 179 -14.74 13.10 1.91
CA LEU A 179 -15.70 12.35 2.73
C LEU A 179 -16.99 12.05 1.97
N GLY A 180 -17.52 13.00 1.18
CA GLY A 180 -18.69 12.77 0.34
C GLY A 180 -18.47 11.68 -0.70
N TRP A 181 -17.31 11.67 -1.37
CA TRP A 181 -16.99 10.60 -2.31
C TRP A 181 -16.73 9.25 -1.63
N ILE A 182 -16.16 9.25 -0.41
CA ILE A 182 -16.01 8.03 0.38
C ILE A 182 -17.38 7.47 0.78
N GLU A 183 -18.34 8.33 1.12
CA GLU A 183 -19.71 7.92 1.41
C GLU A 183 -20.41 7.34 0.17
N GLU A 184 -20.24 7.98 -0.99
CA GLU A 184 -20.90 7.59 -2.24
C GLU A 184 -20.29 6.32 -2.87
N TYR A 185 -18.96 6.24 -2.95
CA TYR A 185 -18.25 5.19 -3.68
C TYR A 185 -17.47 4.23 -2.79
N GLY A 186 -17.27 4.56 -1.52
CA GLY A 186 -16.30 3.91 -0.66
C GLY A 186 -14.89 4.51 -0.77
N TYR A 187 -13.96 4.02 0.06
CA TYR A 187 -12.57 4.49 0.03
C TYR A 187 -11.95 4.30 -1.37
N PRO A 188 -11.39 5.35 -2.02
CA PRO A 188 -10.82 5.27 -3.36
C PRO A 188 -9.51 4.47 -3.45
N GLY A 189 -9.63 3.15 -3.42
CA GLY A 189 -8.52 2.19 -3.54
C GLY A 189 -8.18 1.80 -4.99
N GLU A 190 -7.17 0.95 -5.14
CA GLU A 190 -6.62 0.53 -6.43
C GLU A 190 -7.63 -0.19 -7.36
N ASP A 191 -8.72 -0.73 -6.83
CA ASP A 191 -9.78 -1.33 -7.66
C ASP A 191 -10.79 -0.33 -8.22
N LEU A 192 -11.05 0.74 -7.47
CA LEU A 192 -12.02 1.74 -7.85
C LEU A 192 -11.39 2.77 -8.79
N ILE A 193 -10.21 3.27 -8.40
CA ILE A 193 -9.53 4.36 -9.09
C ILE A 193 -8.21 3.94 -9.74
N GLY A 194 -7.82 2.66 -9.66
CA GLY A 194 -6.63 2.16 -10.35
C GLY A 194 -5.31 2.74 -9.82
N LEU A 195 -4.20 2.25 -10.34
CA LEU A 195 -2.87 2.80 -10.03
C LEU A 195 -2.40 3.84 -11.05
N ALA A 196 -1.63 4.83 -10.58
CA ALA A 196 -0.99 5.85 -11.40
C ALA A 196 0.23 5.34 -12.19
N ASP A 197 0.03 4.32 -13.03
CA ASP A 197 1.05 3.72 -13.91
C ASP A 197 2.25 3.05 -13.21
N THR A 198 2.32 3.12 -11.88
CA THR A 198 3.38 2.59 -11.03
C THR A 198 2.78 1.78 -9.88
N LEU A 199 3.62 1.14 -9.04
CA LEU A 199 3.17 0.53 -7.78
C LEU A 199 3.07 1.59 -6.68
N GLU A 200 2.21 2.57 -6.92
CA GLU A 200 1.90 3.64 -5.98
C GLU A 200 1.39 3.04 -4.66
N LEU A 201 2.03 3.39 -3.55
CA LEU A 201 1.68 2.85 -2.22
C LEU A 201 0.57 3.66 -1.54
N LEU A 202 0.45 4.95 -1.88
CA LEU A 202 -0.53 5.91 -1.39
C LEU A 202 -0.92 6.86 -2.53
N PRO A 203 -2.19 6.91 -2.94
CA PRO A 203 -2.66 7.87 -3.92
C PRO A 203 -2.44 9.33 -3.46
N ARG A 204 -2.19 10.24 -4.41
CA ARG A 204 -1.91 11.66 -4.11
C ARG A 204 -2.98 12.37 -3.28
N PHE A 205 -4.25 12.01 -3.44
CA PHE A 205 -5.34 12.63 -2.67
C PHE A 205 -5.21 12.40 -1.16
N THR A 206 -4.45 11.39 -0.73
CA THR A 206 -4.24 11.08 0.69
C THR A 206 -3.55 12.21 1.45
N ILE A 207 -2.94 13.17 0.74
CA ILE A 207 -2.48 14.44 1.33
C ILE A 207 -3.58 15.17 2.11
N VAL A 208 -4.84 15.05 1.68
CA VAL A 208 -5.99 15.64 2.37
C VAL A 208 -6.13 15.05 3.77
N ILE A 209 -5.94 13.74 3.90
CA ILE A 209 -5.96 12.99 5.16
C ILE A 209 -4.74 13.37 6.01
N GLU A 210 -3.54 13.42 5.40
CA GLU A 210 -2.30 13.80 6.10
C GLU A 210 -2.38 15.19 6.75
N ARG A 211 -3.20 16.12 6.23
CA ARG A 211 -3.38 17.46 6.81
C ARG A 211 -4.23 17.46 8.09
N GLN A 212 -5.02 16.42 8.33
CA GLN A 212 -5.99 16.36 9.44
C GLN A 212 -5.34 15.85 10.71
N THR A 213 -4.43 16.63 11.29
CA THR A 213 -3.76 16.23 12.52
C THR A 213 -4.52 16.67 13.76
N LYS A 214 -4.35 15.93 14.87
CA LYS A 214 -4.92 16.31 16.17
C LYS A 214 -4.45 17.69 16.64
N ALA A 215 -3.22 18.07 16.35
CA ALA A 215 -2.68 19.40 16.69
C ALA A 215 -3.36 20.56 15.94
N ARG A 216 -4.17 20.25 14.91
CA ARG A 216 -4.87 21.21 14.07
C ARG A 216 -6.40 21.08 14.18
N ASP A 217 -6.89 20.30 15.14
CA ASP A 217 -8.31 19.94 15.27
C ASP A 217 -8.89 19.40 13.95
N GLY A 218 -8.08 18.60 13.24
CA GLY A 218 -8.47 17.99 11.97
C GLY A 218 -9.55 16.92 12.13
N HIS A 219 -10.20 16.57 11.02
CA HIS A 219 -11.17 15.48 10.99
C HIS A 219 -10.51 14.13 11.35
N ASP A 220 -11.19 13.31 12.15
CA ASP A 220 -10.69 11.99 12.54
C ASP A 220 -11.02 10.93 11.47
N PHE A 221 -10.01 10.53 10.69
CA PHE A 221 -10.14 9.50 9.66
C PHE A 221 -10.01 8.06 10.18
N THR A 222 -9.95 7.82 11.49
CA THR A 222 -9.68 6.49 12.06
C THR A 222 -10.66 5.43 11.56
N GLU A 223 -11.97 5.70 11.64
CA GLU A 223 -12.99 4.76 11.20
C GLU A 223 -12.91 4.50 9.69
N VAL A 224 -12.78 5.57 8.90
CA VAL A 224 -12.65 5.50 7.44
C VAL A 224 -11.46 4.62 7.03
N LEU A 225 -10.30 4.82 7.63
CA LEU A 225 -9.08 4.09 7.30
C LEU A 225 -9.16 2.63 7.76
N THR A 226 -9.67 2.35 8.97
CA THR A 226 -9.83 0.98 9.45
C THR A 226 -10.82 0.19 8.60
N GLN A 227 -11.95 0.78 8.22
CA GLN A 227 -12.92 0.15 7.32
C GLN A 227 -12.33 -0.07 5.92
N ALA A 228 -11.57 0.90 5.40
CA ALA A 228 -10.91 0.76 4.11
C ALA A 228 -9.92 -0.43 4.09
N VAL A 229 -9.20 -0.68 5.18
CA VAL A 229 -8.32 -1.85 5.31
C VAL A 229 -9.13 -3.15 5.38
N GLN A 230 -10.16 -3.22 6.23
CA GLN A 230 -11.01 -4.41 6.34
C GLN A 230 -11.66 -4.80 5.01
N GLN A 231 -12.03 -3.82 4.20
CA GLN A 231 -12.66 -4.00 2.89
C GLN A 231 -11.65 -4.23 1.74
N GLY A 232 -10.33 -4.22 2.03
CA GLY A 232 -9.29 -4.40 1.00
C GLY A 232 -9.10 -3.20 0.07
N ARG A 233 -9.57 -2.01 0.47
CA ARG A 233 -9.46 -0.76 -0.31
C ARG A 233 -8.20 0.04 0.02
N LEU A 234 -7.56 -0.24 1.16
CA LEU A 234 -6.32 0.41 1.58
C LEU A 234 -5.37 -0.62 2.21
N ALA A 235 -4.09 -0.57 1.85
CA ALA A 235 -3.09 -1.42 2.47
C ALA A 235 -2.88 -1.03 3.95
N PRO A 236 -2.69 -2.00 4.86
CA PRO A 236 -2.70 -1.75 6.30
C PRO A 236 -1.53 -0.86 6.76
N TYR A 237 -0.38 -0.95 6.10
CA TYR A 237 0.77 -0.07 6.34
C TYR A 237 0.54 1.37 5.91
N ALA A 238 -0.25 1.58 4.86
CA ALA A 238 -0.63 2.91 4.41
C ALA A 238 -1.59 3.56 5.42
N ALA A 239 -2.57 2.79 5.93
CA ALA A 239 -3.43 3.22 7.02
C ALA A 239 -2.65 3.55 8.29
N ALA A 240 -1.75 2.66 8.74
CA ALA A 240 -0.90 2.89 9.92
C ALA A 240 -0.09 4.19 9.80
N TYR A 241 0.49 4.46 8.63
CA TYR A 241 1.19 5.71 8.37
C TYR A 241 0.28 6.93 8.48
N LEU A 242 -0.89 6.92 7.84
CA LEU A 242 -1.85 8.04 7.90
C LEU A 242 -2.35 8.30 9.33
N LEU A 243 -2.61 7.24 10.09
CA LEU A 243 -3.03 7.33 11.50
C LEU A 243 -1.91 7.89 12.40
N ASP A 244 -0.65 7.51 12.15
CA ASP A 244 0.50 8.06 12.86
C ASP A 244 0.74 9.54 12.52
N GLN A 245 0.50 9.95 11.26
CA GLN A 245 0.49 11.37 10.87
C GLN A 245 -0.62 12.14 11.58
N GLN A 246 -1.86 11.63 11.54
CA GLN A 246 -3.00 12.23 12.22
C GLN A 246 -2.75 12.39 13.72
N ALA A 247 -2.17 11.37 14.37
CA ALA A 247 -1.84 11.40 15.78
C ALA A 247 -0.64 12.32 16.13
N GLY A 248 0.20 12.66 15.14
CA GLY A 248 1.48 13.34 15.36
C GLY A 248 2.50 12.49 16.12
N ALA A 249 2.32 11.16 16.16
CA ALA A 249 3.14 10.23 16.93
C ALA A 249 3.15 8.84 16.27
N ASN A 250 4.25 8.10 16.43
CA ASN A 250 4.46 6.77 15.84
C ASN A 250 3.70 5.67 16.61
N ARG A 251 2.37 5.72 16.60
CA ARG A 251 1.49 4.86 17.41
C ARG A 251 1.32 3.45 16.85
N HIS A 252 1.51 3.26 15.56
CA HIS A 252 1.39 1.98 14.86
C HIS A 252 2.76 1.43 14.40
N GLY A 253 3.85 2.13 14.76
CA GLY A 253 5.18 1.77 14.32
C GLY A 253 5.36 1.96 12.81
N SER A 254 4.64 2.91 12.20
CA SER A 254 4.75 3.14 10.75
C SER A 254 6.14 3.64 10.35
N ARG A 255 6.89 4.21 11.30
CA ARG A 255 8.32 4.56 11.21
C ARG A 255 9.08 3.55 12.07
N ALA A 256 9.73 2.59 11.44
CA ALA A 256 10.35 1.45 12.12
C ALA A 256 11.88 1.45 12.03
N TYR A 257 12.47 2.26 11.16
CA TYR A 257 13.91 2.29 10.94
C TYR A 257 14.47 3.70 10.95
N ALA A 258 15.76 3.79 11.25
CA ALA A 258 16.58 4.97 11.02
C ALA A 258 17.64 4.66 9.96
N LYS A 259 18.00 5.66 9.18
CA LYS A 259 19.22 5.71 8.36
C LYS A 259 19.97 7.00 8.69
N ILE A 260 21.28 6.93 8.82
CA ILE A 260 22.12 8.08 9.14
C ILE A 260 23.01 8.38 7.94
N VAL A 261 23.02 9.63 7.51
CA VAL A 261 23.94 10.15 6.50
C VAL A 261 24.88 11.13 7.20
N CYS A 262 26.16 10.80 7.28
CA CYS A 262 27.16 11.67 7.87
C CYS A 262 28.00 12.36 6.80
N SER A 263 28.04 13.69 6.80
CA SER A 263 28.80 14.46 5.80
C SER A 263 30.32 14.44 5.99
N LYS A 264 30.82 14.01 7.15
CA LYS A 264 32.24 14.05 7.53
C LYS A 264 32.77 12.73 8.09
N CYS A 265 32.06 11.63 7.83
CA CYS A 265 32.44 10.29 8.30
C CYS A 265 33.01 9.42 7.17
N ALA A 266 33.31 10.01 6.01
CA ALA A 266 33.99 9.29 4.94
C ALA A 266 35.33 8.72 5.46
N ASP A 267 35.67 7.51 5.00
CA ASP A 267 36.95 6.82 5.25
C ASP A 267 37.21 6.44 6.72
N ASP A 268 36.16 6.17 7.50
CA ASP A 268 36.26 5.71 8.88
C ASP A 268 35.34 4.51 9.12
N ASP A 269 35.97 3.33 9.23
CA ASP A 269 35.32 2.02 9.40
C ASP A 269 34.35 1.98 10.61
N GLU A 270 34.51 2.88 11.59
CA GLU A 270 33.57 3.02 12.71
C GLU A 270 32.14 3.34 12.23
N PHE A 271 32.02 4.01 11.09
CA PHE A 271 30.76 4.51 10.53
C PHE A 271 30.28 3.72 9.31
N ASP A 272 30.84 2.54 9.08
CA ASP A 272 30.36 1.61 8.07
C ASP A 272 28.91 1.17 8.40
N GLY A 273 28.05 1.15 7.39
CA GLY A 273 26.64 0.78 7.53
C GLY A 273 25.75 1.83 8.19
N LEU A 274 26.20 3.10 8.35
CA LEU A 274 25.32 4.18 8.83
C LEU A 274 24.06 4.37 7.97
N ASP A 275 24.15 4.08 6.68
CA ASP A 275 23.06 4.17 5.72
C ASP A 275 22.23 2.88 5.63
N ASP A 276 22.52 1.86 6.43
CA ASP A 276 21.71 0.65 6.56
C ASP A 276 20.46 0.85 7.43
N TYR A 277 19.54 -0.09 7.31
CA TYR A 277 18.29 -0.09 8.06
C TYR A 277 18.56 -0.42 9.54
N MET A 278 18.66 0.61 10.39
CA MET A 278 18.76 0.45 11.84
C MET A 278 17.35 0.36 12.45
N PRO A 279 16.94 -0.78 13.03
CA PRO A 279 15.63 -0.90 13.66
C PRO A 279 15.49 0.07 14.84
N MET A 280 14.39 0.81 14.88
CA MET A 280 14.06 1.65 16.03
C MET A 280 13.68 0.76 17.22
N ARG A 281 14.28 1.07 18.37
CA ARG A 281 13.99 0.37 19.63
C ARG A 281 12.80 1.01 20.34
N LEU A 282 11.98 0.16 20.93
CA LEU A 282 10.87 0.52 21.81
C LEU A 282 11.02 -0.29 23.09
N SER A 283 10.53 0.25 24.22
CA SER A 283 10.37 -0.61 25.39
C SER A 283 9.34 -1.71 25.10
N ARG A 284 9.47 -2.86 25.76
CA ARG A 284 8.52 -3.98 25.59
C ARG A 284 7.06 -3.54 25.73
N LYS A 285 6.75 -2.68 26.69
CA LYS A 285 5.40 -2.16 26.93
C LYS A 285 4.90 -1.25 25.81
N GLU A 286 5.80 -0.48 25.19
CA GLU A 286 5.46 0.34 24.02
C GLU A 286 5.22 -0.53 22.79
N GLU A 287 6.05 -1.55 22.60
CA GLU A 287 5.91 -2.50 21.50
C GLU A 287 4.60 -3.30 21.61
N GLU A 288 4.25 -3.81 22.79
CA GLU A 288 2.96 -4.49 23.02
C GLU A 288 1.76 -3.59 22.64
N ARG A 289 1.80 -2.30 22.99
CA ARG A 289 0.76 -1.32 22.61
C ARG A 289 0.74 -1.01 21.12
N VAL A 290 1.91 -1.00 20.47
CA VAL A 290 2.01 -0.82 19.02
C VAL A 290 1.40 -2.04 18.33
N ASP A 291 1.74 -3.24 18.80
CA ASP A 291 1.27 -4.50 18.23
C ASP A 291 -0.24 -4.71 18.40
N GLU A 292 -0.83 -4.27 19.51
CA GLU A 292 -2.29 -4.21 19.69
C GLU A 292 -2.96 -3.43 18.55
N ARG A 293 -2.47 -2.23 18.24
CA ARG A 293 -3.03 -1.40 17.15
C ARG A 293 -2.71 -1.97 15.76
N ARG A 294 -1.52 -2.53 15.58
CA ARG A 294 -1.12 -3.19 14.33
C ARG A 294 -2.07 -4.35 14.01
N LYS A 295 -2.40 -5.15 15.02
CA LYS A 295 -3.35 -6.27 14.89
C LYS A 295 -4.76 -5.81 14.46
N GLU A 296 -5.24 -4.66 14.93
CA GLU A 296 -6.52 -4.09 14.51
C GLU A 296 -6.57 -3.79 13.01
N LEU A 297 -5.43 -3.38 12.43
CA LEU A 297 -5.27 -3.15 11.00
C LEU A 297 -4.85 -4.40 10.22
N GLY A 298 -4.72 -5.57 10.86
CA GLY A 298 -4.23 -6.78 10.19
C GLY A 298 -2.74 -6.73 9.82
N LEU A 299 -1.96 -5.86 10.47
CA LEU A 299 -0.50 -5.87 10.42
C LEU A 299 0.07 -6.97 11.32
N GLU A 300 1.20 -7.51 10.90
CA GLU A 300 2.05 -8.35 11.72
C GLU A 300 2.67 -7.58 12.90
N PRO A 301 3.12 -8.25 13.97
CA PRO A 301 3.94 -7.64 15.01
C PRO A 301 5.11 -6.83 14.44
N LEU A 302 5.44 -5.72 15.08
CA LEU A 302 6.48 -4.80 14.62
C LEU A 302 7.84 -5.50 14.46
N GLU A 303 8.16 -6.45 15.35
CA GLU A 303 9.36 -7.28 15.27
C GLU A 303 9.43 -8.12 13.99
N LEU A 304 8.31 -8.68 13.51
CA LEU A 304 8.31 -9.42 12.24
C LEU A 304 8.52 -8.50 11.05
N TYR A 305 8.00 -7.27 11.12
CA TYR A 305 8.28 -6.27 10.10
C TYR A 305 9.78 -5.92 10.06
N LYS A 306 10.37 -5.60 11.23
CA LYS A 306 11.81 -5.36 11.41
C LYS A 306 12.62 -6.51 10.84
N TYR A 307 12.29 -7.75 11.20
CA TYR A 307 12.93 -8.97 10.71
C TYR A 307 12.96 -9.04 9.18
N LYS A 308 11.80 -8.83 8.52
CA LYS A 308 11.72 -8.91 7.05
C LYS A 308 12.71 -7.98 6.36
N ILE A 309 12.82 -6.74 6.82
CA ILE A 309 13.67 -5.73 6.14
C ILE A 309 15.15 -5.90 6.46
N VAL A 310 15.50 -6.40 7.65
CA VAL A 310 16.90 -6.66 8.02
C VAL A 310 17.41 -7.91 7.32
N HIS A 311 16.61 -8.99 7.26
CA HIS A 311 17.07 -10.30 6.81
C HIS A 311 16.79 -10.65 5.34
N ILE A 312 16.10 -9.80 4.58
CA ILE A 312 15.79 -10.07 3.16
C ILE A 312 17.05 -10.32 2.31
N GLY A 313 18.19 -9.72 2.66
CA GLY A 313 19.43 -9.77 1.89
C GLY A 313 19.38 -8.94 0.59
N ASP A 314 20.53 -8.51 0.08
CA ASP A 314 20.61 -7.45 -0.93
C ASP A 314 19.93 -7.79 -2.26
N ALA A 315 20.17 -9.01 -2.76
CA ALA A 315 19.56 -9.47 -4.01
C ALA A 315 18.03 -9.44 -3.97
N ASN A 316 17.42 -9.82 -2.83
CA ASN A 316 15.98 -9.76 -2.66
C ASN A 316 15.49 -8.36 -2.29
N ARG A 317 16.31 -7.54 -1.62
CA ARG A 317 16.02 -6.13 -1.31
C ARG A 317 15.80 -5.32 -2.58
N GLU A 318 16.56 -5.58 -3.64
CA GLU A 318 16.40 -4.92 -4.94
C GLU A 318 15.22 -5.48 -5.74
N ARG A 319 14.87 -6.75 -5.52
CA ARG A 319 13.90 -7.50 -6.34
C ARG A 319 12.47 -7.36 -5.83
N PHE A 320 12.27 -7.51 -4.52
CA PHE A 320 10.98 -7.53 -3.85
C PHE A 320 10.65 -6.18 -3.20
N ILE A 321 9.37 -5.88 -3.05
CA ILE A 321 8.89 -4.65 -2.41
C ILE A 321 8.27 -5.03 -1.07
N LEU A 322 9.12 -5.14 -0.03
CA LEU A 322 8.68 -5.41 1.34
C LEU A 322 8.74 -4.17 2.24
N SER A 323 9.59 -3.19 1.89
CA SER A 323 9.76 -1.96 2.67
C SER A 323 8.84 -0.84 2.20
N TYR A 324 8.62 0.14 3.08
CA TYR A 324 7.90 1.37 2.75
C TYR A 324 8.84 2.56 2.90
N PRO A 325 8.90 3.50 1.95
CA PRO A 325 9.82 4.64 2.04
C PRO A 325 9.64 5.46 3.33
N TRP A 326 8.39 5.65 3.78
CA TRP A 326 8.07 6.38 5.01
C TRP A 326 8.36 5.60 6.31
N SER A 327 8.73 4.32 6.21
CA SER A 327 9.15 3.54 7.38
C SER A 327 10.54 3.93 7.89
N VAL A 328 11.29 4.69 7.10
CA VAL A 328 12.67 5.07 7.40
C VAL A 328 12.73 6.55 7.75
N VAL A 329 13.25 6.85 8.94
CA VAL A 329 13.64 8.20 9.34
C VAL A 329 15.08 8.43 8.92
N ASN A 330 15.29 9.38 8.00
CA ASN A 330 16.63 9.73 7.53
C ASN A 330 17.19 10.88 8.37
N TYR A 331 18.30 10.61 9.07
CA TYR A 331 19.05 11.61 9.83
C TYR A 331 20.25 12.07 9.02
N ARG A 332 20.52 13.38 9.02
CA ARG A 332 21.75 13.95 8.49
C ARG A 332 22.55 14.55 9.64
N VAL A 333 23.78 14.07 9.83
CA VAL A 333 24.64 14.49 10.94
C VAL A 333 25.91 15.20 10.42
N PRO A 334 26.36 16.28 11.09
CA PRO A 334 27.44 17.12 10.57
C PRO A 334 28.86 16.67 10.96
N SER A 335 29.00 15.72 11.90
CA SER A 335 30.29 15.28 12.44
C SER A 335 30.26 13.82 12.92
N LYS A 336 31.46 13.27 13.18
CA LYS A 336 31.66 11.93 13.72
C LYS A 336 31.07 11.77 15.11
N GLU A 337 31.19 12.79 15.96
CA GLU A 337 30.61 12.79 17.31
C GLU A 337 29.09 12.70 17.27
N ALA A 338 28.46 13.47 16.37
CA ALA A 338 27.01 13.41 16.18
C ALA A 338 26.56 12.04 15.61
N ALA A 339 27.38 11.42 14.75
CA ALA A 339 27.12 10.07 14.26
C ALA A 339 27.21 9.03 15.39
N ARG A 340 28.21 9.10 16.28
CA ARG A 340 28.33 8.22 17.46
C ARG A 340 27.13 8.29 18.38
N VAL A 341 26.70 9.50 18.76
CA VAL A 341 25.52 9.70 19.62
C VAL A 341 24.27 9.09 19.00
N MET A 342 24.12 9.22 17.68
CA MET A 342 22.99 8.64 16.96
C MET A 342 23.10 7.12 16.84
N LEU A 343 24.30 6.58 16.63
CA LEU A 343 24.56 5.15 16.67
C LEU A 343 24.21 4.57 18.04
N GLU A 344 24.78 5.10 19.13
CA GLU A 344 24.49 4.68 20.52
C GLU A 344 22.99 4.60 20.78
N LYS A 345 22.24 5.62 20.37
CA LYS A 345 20.78 5.66 20.50
C LYS A 345 20.07 4.48 19.82
N PHE A 346 20.61 3.94 18.72
CA PHE A 346 20.01 2.83 17.97
C PHE A 346 20.68 1.47 18.23
N THR A 347 21.88 1.45 18.83
CA THR A 347 22.69 0.24 19.05
C THR A 347 22.80 -0.19 20.52
N GLU A 348 22.67 0.71 21.51
CA GLU A 348 22.80 0.37 22.94
C GLU A 348 21.53 -0.25 23.56
N LYS A 349 21.74 -1.33 24.33
CA LYS A 349 20.74 -2.29 24.85
C LYS A 349 19.87 -1.74 25.97
#